data_AF-A0A9W8C679-F1
#
_entry.id   AF-A0A9W8C679-F1
#
_cell.length_a   1.000
_cell.length_b   1.000
_cell.length_c   1.000
_cell.angle_alpha   90.00
_cell.angle_beta   90.00
_cell.angle_gamma   90.00
#
_symmetry.space_group_name_H-M   'P 1'
#
loop_
_entity.id
_entity.type
_entity.pdbx_description
1 polymer ?
#
loop_
_entity_poly.entity_id
_entity_poly.type
_entity_poly.pdbx_seq_one_letter_code
_entity_poly.pdbx_strand_id
1 'polypeptide(L)'
;PFQFAIYYLYDKSLKVESTSILLANKDQLSQVTSKPDLDGDDNWLEIKWPTRKEPEKTVPAKVMLFGDSFKDLVVKKNLLILGKDIWKKDESRGVRVKKKMLDTNNKVEAKKTRLTGGLHSQHK
;
A
#
# COMPACT_ATOMS: atom_id res chain seq x y z
N PRO A 1 17.49 2.77 14.68
CA PRO A 1 18.09 2.31 13.41
C PRO A 1 17.00 1.61 12.61
N PHE A 2 16.80 2.01 11.36
CA PHE A 2 15.72 1.48 10.55
C PHE A 2 15.89 -0.03 10.32
N GLN A 3 14.87 -0.80 10.68
CA GLN A 3 14.89 -2.26 10.55
C GLN A 3 14.43 -2.72 9.16
N PHE A 4 13.55 -1.96 8.51
CA PHE A 4 12.92 -2.32 7.25
C PHE A 4 13.05 -1.20 6.22
N ALA A 5 12.94 -1.57 4.94
CA ALA A 5 12.92 -0.63 3.84
C ALA A 5 11.96 -1.06 2.72
N ILE A 6 11.46 -0.07 1.97
CA ILE A 6 10.79 -0.29 0.69
C ILE A 6 11.86 -0.30 -0.40
N TYR A 7 11.99 -1.45 -1.06
CA TYR A 7 12.88 -1.67 -2.19
C TYR A 7 12.11 -1.57 -3.51
N TYR A 8 12.67 -0.82 -4.45
CA TYR A 8 12.29 -0.82 -5.85
C TYR A 8 13.25 -1.71 -6.62
N LEU A 9 12.78 -2.82 -7.16
CA LEU A 9 13.59 -3.78 -7.90
C LEU A 9 13.67 -3.40 -9.38
N TYR A 10 14.65 -3.97 -10.09
CA TYR A 10 14.83 -3.73 -11.53
C TYR A 10 13.63 -4.11 -12.40
N ASP A 11 12.85 -5.09 -11.98
CA ASP A 11 11.57 -5.47 -12.61
C ASP A 11 10.43 -4.48 -12.34
N LYS A 12 10.75 -3.31 -11.77
CA LYS A 12 9.83 -2.25 -11.35
C LYS A 12 8.88 -2.68 -10.24
N SER A 13 9.14 -3.80 -9.58
CA SER A 13 8.33 -4.25 -8.45
C SER A 13 8.75 -3.57 -7.14
N LEU A 14 7.76 -3.34 -6.28
CA LEU A 14 7.95 -2.77 -4.95
C LEU A 14 7.82 -3.85 -3.88
N LYS A 15 8.81 -3.93 -3.00
CA LYS A 15 8.86 -4.90 -1.91
C LYS A 15 9.22 -4.22 -0.59
N VAL A 16 8.69 -4.72 0.51
CA VAL A 16 9.10 -4.30 1.86
C VAL A 16 9.90 -5.44 2.43
N GLU A 17 11.12 -5.18 2.88
CA GLU A 17 11.96 -6.22 3.44
C GLU A 17 12.93 -5.68 4.49
N SER A 18 13.59 -6.57 5.23
CA SER A 18 14.62 -6.19 6.20
C SER A 18 15.77 -5.43 5.56
N THR A 19 16.34 -4.48 6.28
CA THR A 19 17.59 -3.80 5.89
C THR A 19 18.82 -4.68 6.04
N SER A 20 18.70 -5.88 6.63
CA SER A 20 19.80 -6.85 6.73
C SER A 20 20.12 -7.54 5.41
N ILE A 21 19.27 -7.42 4.40
CA ILE A 21 19.51 -8.01 3.07
C ILE A 21 20.49 -7.19 2.22
N LEU A 22 20.79 -5.97 2.65
CA LEU A 22 21.71 -5.07 1.98
C LEU A 22 23.14 -5.62 2.05
N LEU A 23 23.84 -5.67 0.92
CA LEU A 23 25.28 -5.97 0.92
C LEU A 23 26.11 -4.70 1.20
N ALA A 24 25.58 -3.54 0.82
CA ALA A 24 26.22 -2.25 1.04
C ALA A 24 26.04 -1.74 2.48
N ASN A 25 26.99 -0.92 2.94
CA ASN A 25 26.89 -0.25 4.23
C ASN A 25 25.70 0.72 4.24
N LYS A 26 24.89 0.65 5.31
CA LYS A 26 23.68 1.48 5.46
C LYS A 26 23.96 2.98 5.43
N ASP A 27 25.15 3.38 5.86
CA ASP A 27 25.58 4.77 5.94
C ASP A 27 25.97 5.38 4.57
N GLN A 28 26.12 4.55 3.54
CA GLN A 28 26.44 4.98 2.17
C GLN A 28 25.19 5.00 1.27
N LEU A 29 24.01 4.79 1.84
CA LEU A 29 22.79 4.63 1.07
C LEU A 29 22.21 5.99 0.67
N SER A 30 22.06 6.19 -0.63
CA SER A 30 21.26 7.26 -1.18
C SER A 30 19.79 6.84 -1.18
N GLN A 31 19.01 7.40 -0.26
CA GLN A 31 17.56 7.21 -0.27
C GLN A 31 16.95 8.00 -1.43
N VAL A 32 16.10 7.36 -2.22
CA VAL A 32 15.36 8.03 -3.29
C VAL A 32 14.47 9.12 -2.69
N THR A 33 14.69 10.38 -3.10
CA THR A 33 13.97 11.54 -2.56
C THR A 33 12.81 11.99 -3.43
N SER A 34 12.77 11.56 -4.69
CA SER A 34 11.72 11.92 -5.63
C SER A 34 11.45 10.82 -6.66
N LYS A 35 10.25 10.83 -7.24
CA LYS A 35 9.85 9.89 -8.30
C LYS A 35 10.79 9.88 -9.53
N PRO A 36 11.27 11.02 -10.08
CA PRO A 36 12.17 10.99 -11.24
C PRO A 36 13.51 10.28 -10.97
N ASP A 37 13.94 10.18 -9.70
CA ASP A 37 15.17 9.46 -9.35
C ASP A 37 15.02 7.92 -9.49
N LEU A 38 13.79 7.40 -9.65
CA LEU A 38 13.56 5.96 -9.87
C LEU A 38 13.99 5.51 -11.26
N ASP A 39 13.77 6.34 -12.29
CA ASP A 39 14.03 6.02 -13.69
C ASP A 39 15.49 6.29 -14.12
N GLY A 40 16.29 6.94 -13.26
CA GLY A 40 17.72 7.15 -13.52
C GLY A 40 18.57 5.89 -13.33
N ASP A 41 19.73 5.82 -13.97
CA ASP A 41 20.69 4.71 -13.81
C ASP A 41 21.56 4.83 -12.55
N ASP A 42 21.40 5.90 -11.78
CA ASP A 42 22.17 6.15 -10.55
C ASP A 42 21.54 5.47 -9.32
N ASN A 43 22.36 5.23 -8.30
CA ASN A 43 21.95 4.76 -6.96
C ASN A 43 21.31 3.36 -6.90
N TRP A 44 21.52 2.52 -7.91
CA TRP A 44 21.24 1.09 -7.80
C TRP A 44 22.24 0.44 -6.85
N LEU A 45 21.72 -0.40 -5.95
CA LEU A 45 22.49 -1.14 -4.97
C LEU A 45 22.17 -2.63 -5.06
N GLU A 46 23.12 -3.47 -4.71
CA GLU A 46 22.89 -4.90 -4.65
C GLU A 46 22.30 -5.31 -3.30
N ILE A 47 21.24 -6.12 -3.35
CA ILE A 47 20.67 -6.80 -2.20
C ILE A 47 20.71 -8.32 -2.39
N LYS A 48 20.90 -9.05 -1.30
CA LYS A 48 20.67 -10.50 -1.25
C LYS A 48 19.17 -10.70 -1.31
N TRP A 49 18.68 -11.24 -2.42
CA TRP A 49 17.27 -11.50 -2.60
C TRP A 49 17.02 -13.00 -2.56
N PRO A 50 16.93 -13.60 -1.36
CA PRO A 50 16.77 -15.03 -1.22
C PRO A 50 15.38 -15.42 -1.72
N THR A 51 15.30 -15.80 -2.99
CA THR A 51 14.11 -16.50 -3.48
C THR A 51 14.23 -17.96 -3.06
N ARG A 52 13.10 -18.65 -2.85
CA ARG A 52 13.12 -20.09 -2.50
C ARG A 52 13.88 -20.96 -3.52
N LYS A 53 14.01 -20.47 -4.76
CA LYS A 53 14.70 -21.17 -5.85
C LYS A 53 16.18 -20.79 -5.95
N GLU A 54 16.53 -19.56 -5.57
CA GLU A 54 17.88 -19.02 -5.70
C GLU A 54 18.20 -18.20 -4.42
N PRO A 55 18.69 -18.84 -3.36
CA PRO A 55 18.93 -18.18 -2.07
C PRO A 55 20.13 -17.23 -2.08
N GLU A 56 21.06 -17.43 -3.02
CA GLU A 56 22.28 -16.61 -3.17
C GLU A 56 22.14 -15.49 -4.21
N LYS A 57 20.97 -15.36 -4.83
CA LYS A 57 20.77 -14.37 -5.87
C LYS A 57 20.93 -12.95 -5.32
N THR A 58 21.82 -12.19 -5.92
CA THR A 58 21.86 -10.74 -5.75
C THR A 58 21.04 -10.08 -6.84
N VAL A 59 20.31 -9.02 -6.48
CA VAL A 59 19.56 -8.23 -7.45
C VAL A 59 19.82 -6.74 -7.22
N PRO A 60 19.84 -5.94 -8.28
CA PRO A 60 19.87 -4.50 -8.16
C PRO A 60 18.50 -3.99 -7.67
N ALA A 61 18.55 -3.11 -6.67
CA ALA A 61 17.40 -2.45 -6.09
C ALA A 61 17.71 -0.98 -5.80
N LYS A 62 16.68 -0.18 -5.54
CA LYS A 62 16.80 1.16 -4.95
C LYS A 62 16.04 1.20 -3.63
N VAL A 63 16.57 1.91 -2.65
CA VAL A 63 15.87 2.14 -1.39
C VAL A 63 15.00 3.39 -1.51
N MET A 64 13.68 3.20 -1.40
CA MET A 64 12.73 4.29 -1.45
C MET A 64 12.48 4.92 -0.09
N LEU A 65 12.35 4.08 0.94
CA LEU A 65 11.97 4.55 2.27
C LEU A 65 12.45 3.59 3.33
N PHE A 66 13.04 4.14 4.39
CA PHE A 66 13.36 3.41 5.61
C PHE A 66 12.25 3.54 6.66
N GLY A 67 12.09 2.51 7.50
CA GLY A 67 11.16 2.55 8.62
C GLY A 67 11.39 1.44 9.65
N ASP A 68 10.85 1.65 10.84
CA ASP A 68 10.92 0.69 11.94
C ASP A 68 9.71 -0.26 11.98
N SER A 69 8.62 0.10 11.31
CA SER A 69 7.36 -0.65 11.28
C SER A 69 7.10 -1.23 9.89
N PHE A 70 7.21 -2.55 9.78
CA PHE A 70 6.93 -3.28 8.54
C PHE A 70 5.51 -2.98 8.01
N LYS A 71 4.53 -2.94 8.91
CA LYS A 71 3.12 -2.67 8.57
C LYS A 71 2.95 -1.30 7.95
N ASP A 72 3.58 -0.28 8.51
CA ASP A 72 3.48 1.09 7.99
C ASP A 72 4.14 1.24 6.63
N LEU A 73 5.28 0.55 6.42
CA LEU A 73 5.92 0.50 5.12
C LEU A 73 5.08 -0.23 4.07
N VAL A 74 4.36 -1.30 4.44
CA VAL A 74 3.42 -1.98 3.51
C VAL A 74 2.28 -1.05 3.11
N VAL A 75 1.73 -0.25 4.04
CA VAL A 75 0.71 0.75 3.71
C VAL A 75 1.27 1.77 2.72
N LYS A 76 2.46 2.32 2.98
CA LYS A 76 3.11 3.27 2.06
C LYS A 76 3.42 2.68 0.69
N LYS A 77 3.88 1.43 0.64
CA LYS A 77 4.07 0.67 -0.61
C LYS A 77 2.79 0.57 -1.43
N ASN A 78 1.65 0.30 -0.78
CA ASN A 78 0.37 0.22 -1.47
C ASN A 78 -0.09 1.59 -1.98
N LEU A 79 0.16 2.66 -1.22
CA LEU A 79 -0.13 4.03 -1.66
C LEU A 79 0.70 4.41 -2.91
N LEU A 80 1.99 4.03 -2.94
CA LEU A 80 2.86 4.18 -4.11
C LEU A 80 2.27 3.48 -5.35
N ILE A 81 1.82 2.23 -5.21
CA ILE A 81 1.22 1.45 -6.31
C ILE A 81 -0.05 2.14 -6.83
N LEU A 82 -0.81 2.80 -5.96
CA LEU A 82 -1.99 3.59 -6.32
C LEU A 82 -1.65 4.97 -6.92
N GLY A 83 -0.37 5.25 -7.18
CA GLY A 83 0.09 6.51 -7.76
C GLY A 83 0.07 7.69 -6.79
N LYS A 84 -0.07 7.44 -5.48
CA LYS A 84 0.01 8.50 -4.47
C LYS A 84 1.45 8.84 -4.16
N ASP A 85 1.67 10.13 -3.92
CA ASP A 85 2.95 10.66 -3.45
C ASP A 85 3.14 10.31 -1.98
N ILE A 86 4.23 9.59 -1.67
CA ILE A 86 4.61 9.20 -0.31
C ILE A 86 5.76 10.03 0.26
N TRP A 87 6.37 10.90 -0.55
CA TRP A 87 7.43 11.81 -0.13
C TRP A 87 6.89 13.11 0.44
N LYS A 88 5.63 13.44 0.13
CA LYS A 88 4.90 14.48 0.86
C LYS A 88 4.89 14.11 2.34
N LYS A 89 5.47 14.99 3.16
CA LYS A 89 5.32 14.97 4.61
C LYS A 89 3.85 15.18 4.92
N ASP A 90 3.08 14.10 4.96
CA ASP A 90 1.80 14.12 5.64
C ASP A 90 2.15 14.30 7.13
N GLU A 91 2.00 15.53 7.63
CA GLU A 91 2.05 15.88 9.05
C GLU A 91 0.96 15.17 9.88
N SER A 92 0.31 14.15 9.34
CA SER A 92 -0.72 13.37 10.01
C SER A 92 -0.10 12.30 10.90
N ARG A 93 0.63 12.76 11.92
CA ARG A 93 0.62 12.08 13.22
C ARG A 93 -0.83 12.01 13.68
N GLY A 94 -1.45 10.85 13.51
CA GLY A 94 -2.72 10.51 14.14
C GLY A 94 -3.96 10.75 13.28
N VAL A 95 -4.29 9.80 12.41
CA VAL A 95 -5.67 9.66 11.93
C VAL A 95 -6.15 8.24 12.17
N ARG A 96 -6.93 8.11 13.25
CA ARG A 96 -7.93 7.06 13.49
C ARG A 96 -8.48 6.56 12.16
N VAL A 97 -8.32 5.27 11.89
CA VAL A 97 -8.96 4.59 10.76
C VAL A 97 -10.48 4.67 10.97
N LYS A 98 -11.13 5.73 10.46
CA LYS A 98 -12.57 5.71 10.24
C LYS A 98 -12.81 4.86 8.99
N LYS A 99 -13.22 3.62 9.22
CA LYS A 99 -13.80 2.72 8.22
C LYS A 99 -15.03 3.40 7.62
N LYS A 100 -14.88 4.09 6.49
CA LYS A 100 -16.01 4.37 5.59
C LYS A 100 -16.14 3.19 4.64
N MET A 101 -17.09 2.30 4.93
CA MET A 101 -17.66 1.43 3.90
C MET A 101 -18.79 2.22 3.25
N LEU A 102 -18.56 2.65 2.02
CA LEU A 102 -19.58 3.23 1.16
C LEU A 102 -20.39 2.09 0.54
N ASP A 103 -21.69 2.30 0.67
CA ASP A 103 -22.85 1.67 0.05
C ASP A 103 -22.66 1.16 -1.39
N THR A 104 -23.27 0.01 -1.69
CA THR A 104 -23.72 -0.28 -3.05
C THR A 104 -25.03 -1.07 -3.01
N ASN A 105 -26.14 -0.33 -3.10
CA ASN A 105 -27.31 -0.62 -3.93
C ASN A 105 -27.53 -2.08 -4.38
N ASN A 106 -28.65 -2.68 -3.96
CA ASN A 106 -29.38 -3.57 -4.86
C ASN A 106 -30.88 -3.34 -4.78
N LYS A 107 -31.37 -2.56 -5.75
CA LYS A 107 -32.77 -2.37 -6.10
C LYS A 107 -33.26 -3.64 -6.78
N VAL A 108 -34.06 -4.44 -6.11
CA VAL A 108 -34.90 -5.46 -6.77
C VAL A 108 -36.36 -5.09 -6.59
N GLU A 109 -36.94 -4.61 -7.70
CA GLU A 109 -38.37 -4.56 -7.94
C GLU A 109 -39.00 -5.93 -7.61
N ALA A 110 -39.90 -5.98 -6.64
CA ALA A 110 -40.94 -6.99 -6.60
C ALA A 110 -42.28 -6.27 -6.85
N LYS A 111 -42.73 -6.32 -8.11
CA LYS A 111 -44.07 -5.92 -8.51
C LYS A 111 -45.09 -6.95 -8.00
N LYS A 112 -46.22 -6.40 -7.51
CA LYS A 112 -47.62 -6.80 -7.81
C LYS A 112 -48.43 -7.46 -6.68
N THR A 113 -49.57 -6.81 -6.44
CA THR A 113 -50.88 -7.28 -5.89
C THR A 113 -50.91 -7.63 -4.39
N ARG A 114 -51.90 -7.22 -3.58
CA ARG A 114 -53.32 -6.91 -3.86
C ARG A 114 -53.89 -6.09 -2.69
N LEU A 115 -54.70 -5.08 -3.01
CA LEU A 115 -55.58 -4.37 -2.08
C LEU A 115 -56.70 -5.30 -1.61
N THR A 116 -56.90 -5.39 -0.29
CA THR A 116 -58.16 -5.78 0.37
C THR A 116 -58.24 -4.93 1.64
N GLY A 117 -59.01 -3.84 1.63
CA GLY A 117 -60.40 -3.82 2.14
C GLY A 117 -60.34 -3.65 3.66
N GLY A 118 -60.57 -2.46 4.24
CA GLY A 118 -61.80 -1.70 4.09
C GLY A 118 -62.89 -2.35 4.93
N LEU A 119 -62.81 -2.25 6.27
CA LEU A 119 -63.92 -2.56 7.16
C LEU A 119 -64.62 -1.27 7.56
N HIS A 120 -65.94 -1.29 7.39
CA HIS A 120 -66.87 -0.16 7.37
C HIS A 120 -67.31 0.28 8.79
N SER A 121 -67.84 1.50 8.81
CA SER A 121 -68.38 2.37 9.87
C SER A 121 -69.37 1.78 10.90
N GLN A 122 -69.51 2.53 12.01
CA GLN A 122 -70.61 2.54 12.98
C GLN A 122 -71.97 3.01 12.41
N HIS A 123 -73.00 2.88 13.28
CA HIS A 123 -74.43 3.28 13.23
C HIS A 123 -75.35 2.25 12.54
N LYS A 124 -76.39 1.73 13.20
CA LYS A 124 -77.44 2.42 13.95
C LYS A 124 -78.02 1.56 15.08
#